data_AF-A0A936W7N5-F1
#
_entry.id   AF-A0A936W7N5-F1
#
_cell.length_a   1.000
_cell.length_b   1.000
_cell.length_c   1.000
_cell.angle_alpha   90.00
_cell.angle_beta   90.00
_cell.angle_gamma   90.00
#
_symmetry.space_group_name_H-M   'P 1'
#
loop_
_entity.id
_entity.type
_entity.pdbx_description
1 polymer ?
#
loop_
_entity_poly.entity_id
_entity_poly.type
_entity_poly.pdbx_seq_one_letter_code
_entity_poly.pdbx_strand_id
1 'polypeptide(L)'
;MNTGHLLLLIGLFAGVPSFAQIASAPDEPMVPPGIPADERVDVTGDGIADLLITGRTEHIPDPEQGLDGWYRRVVLPLPGTAILLRCTRNSSGYYRVTEGTEMDTSAIRKGLHFKQLCWTDPGDAWAFRILEQPFGPGIQEAQKGWYGTGENNEGTLVLRSTSGRRTVLAAFRITFNLPAGRIWITPVSTVKVDDGFGLEPAPPPAQPKDADPYSFGHDQEPQVMVPPGVPPDEPIDLTSDDIPDVVITAENAPYHSTAPPLGTYHRGLRMLPGAALLMEKSADGTFQLFMLHEGQELGPTELSMGLGTDRFRWAEPPRWPEFIEVLTQRYGSLRASDEPPGWLPVEAPLEGAPVFRGTQYGRPMIGCFEIDHTTPGGELWVRLMGLVDEGEVLRVQ
;
A
#
# COMPACT_ATOMS: atom_id res chain seq x y z
N MET A 1 -53.27 81.73 6.33
CA MET A 1 -52.07 81.61 7.20
C MET A 1 -51.23 80.45 6.69
N ASN A 2 -49.99 80.78 6.32
CA ASN A 2 -48.80 79.97 6.02
C ASN A 2 -48.96 78.63 5.26
N THR A 3 -48.63 78.52 3.96
CA THR A 3 -47.30 78.38 3.30
C THR A 3 -46.33 77.39 3.93
N GLY A 4 -45.83 76.44 3.11
CA GLY A 4 -44.54 75.79 3.37
C GLY A 4 -44.28 74.50 2.60
N HIS A 5 -44.01 74.60 1.29
CA HIS A 5 -43.17 73.61 0.58
C HIS A 5 -41.74 73.63 1.16
N LEU A 6 -41.12 72.46 1.31
CA LEU A 6 -39.67 72.28 1.55
C LEU A 6 -39.24 71.06 0.71
N LEU A 7 -38.83 71.20 -0.55
CA LEU A 7 -37.55 71.70 -1.08
C LEU A 7 -36.32 70.93 -0.56
N LEU A 8 -35.95 69.97 -1.41
CA LEU A 8 -34.70 69.23 -1.49
C LEU A 8 -33.51 70.20 -1.60
N LEU A 9 -32.51 70.08 -0.72
CA LEU A 9 -31.21 70.68 -0.97
C LEU A 9 -30.06 69.80 -0.47
N ILE A 10 -29.27 69.45 -1.47
CA ILE A 10 -27.96 68.80 -1.54
C ILE A 10 -26.99 69.28 -0.45
N GLY A 11 -26.33 68.33 0.21
CA GLY A 11 -25.12 68.53 1.00
C GLY A 11 -24.05 67.53 0.58
N LEU A 12 -23.14 67.99 -0.28
CA LEU A 12 -21.87 67.33 -0.63
C LEU A 12 -21.02 67.10 0.62
N PHE A 13 -20.53 65.88 0.85
CA PHE A 13 -19.29 65.66 1.58
C PHE A 13 -18.43 64.63 0.84
N ALA A 14 -17.41 65.15 0.17
CA ALA A 14 -16.22 64.41 -0.19
C ALA A 14 -15.38 64.18 1.08
N GLY A 15 -14.97 62.94 1.32
CA GLY A 15 -14.14 62.57 2.46
C GLY A 15 -13.46 61.23 2.21
N VAL A 16 -12.27 61.31 1.61
CA VAL A 16 -11.08 60.45 1.72
C VAL A 16 -11.29 58.97 2.15
N PRO A 17 -10.85 57.96 1.37
CA PRO A 17 -10.73 56.61 1.90
C PRO A 17 -9.66 56.64 2.98
N SER A 18 -10.09 56.56 4.24
CA SER A 18 -9.19 56.35 5.35
C SER A 18 -8.57 54.97 5.16
N PHE A 19 -7.33 54.93 4.71
CA PHE A 19 -6.44 53.81 4.93
C PHE A 19 -6.41 53.57 6.44
N ALA A 20 -7.23 52.63 6.91
CA ALA A 20 -7.05 52.07 8.23
C ALA A 20 -5.68 51.40 8.21
N GLN A 21 -4.81 51.90 9.09
CA GLN A 21 -3.49 51.38 9.35
C GLN A 21 -3.53 49.84 9.37
N ILE A 22 -2.75 49.23 8.47
CA ILE A 22 -2.30 47.85 8.65
C ILE A 22 -1.55 47.87 9.98
N ALA A 23 -2.24 47.45 11.04
CA ALA A 23 -1.58 47.07 12.27
C ALA A 23 -0.61 45.96 11.88
N SER A 24 0.67 46.26 12.04
CA SER A 24 1.78 45.34 11.93
C SER A 24 1.40 44.04 12.63
N ALA A 25 1.24 42.95 11.86
CA ALA A 25 1.38 41.62 12.41
C ALA A 25 2.81 41.53 12.95
N PRO A 26 2.95 41.10 14.21
CA PRO A 26 3.64 39.85 14.38
C PRO A 26 2.85 39.02 15.37
N ASP A 27 2.28 37.93 14.88
CA ASP A 27 2.11 36.77 15.74
C ASP A 27 2.46 35.59 14.84
N GLU A 28 3.64 35.01 15.07
CA GLU A 28 3.87 33.62 14.74
C GLU A 28 2.63 32.82 15.19
N PRO A 29 2.13 31.86 14.39
CA PRO A 29 0.96 31.08 14.80
C PRO A 29 1.25 30.44 16.14
N MET A 30 0.62 30.96 17.20
CA MET A 30 0.81 30.51 18.57
C MET A 30 0.57 29.01 18.60
N VAL A 31 1.64 28.21 18.78
CA VAL A 31 1.54 26.76 18.94
C VAL A 31 1.11 26.54 20.39
N PRO A 32 -0.15 26.17 20.68
CA PRO A 32 -0.55 25.95 22.04
C PRO A 32 0.25 24.77 22.60
N PRO A 33 0.92 24.90 23.76
CA PRO A 33 1.59 23.78 24.39
C PRO A 33 0.53 22.79 24.89
N GLY A 34 0.76 21.50 24.61
CA GLY A 34 -0.10 20.41 25.06
C GLY A 34 -0.98 19.81 23.97
N ILE A 35 -1.80 18.85 24.36
CA ILE A 35 -2.60 18.04 23.44
C ILE A 35 -3.86 18.82 23.03
N PRO A 36 -4.08 19.09 21.73
CA PRO A 36 -5.35 19.61 21.24
C PRO A 36 -6.51 18.65 21.59
N ALA A 37 -7.70 19.21 21.78
CA ALA A 37 -8.89 18.44 22.12
C ALA A 37 -9.19 17.31 21.12
N ASP A 38 -9.84 16.27 21.65
CA ASP A 38 -10.31 15.14 20.86
C ASP A 38 -11.34 15.59 19.81
N GLU A 39 -11.21 15.05 18.61
CA GLU A 39 -12.07 15.35 17.47
C GLU A 39 -12.61 14.06 16.88
N ARG A 40 -13.93 13.99 16.73
CA ARG A 40 -14.61 12.87 16.08
C ARG A 40 -14.91 13.24 14.64
N VAL A 41 -14.52 12.38 13.71
CA VAL A 41 -14.69 12.61 12.27
C VAL A 41 -15.60 11.53 11.70
N ASP A 42 -16.67 11.98 11.05
CA ASP A 42 -17.51 11.19 10.16
C ASP A 42 -16.93 11.28 8.74
N VAL A 43 -16.40 10.16 8.25
CA VAL A 43 -15.76 10.06 6.94
C VAL A 43 -16.76 9.54 5.91
N THR A 44 -17.68 8.69 6.34
CA THR A 44 -18.68 8.05 5.49
C THR A 44 -19.87 8.95 5.18
N GLY A 45 -20.05 10.03 5.95
CA GLY A 45 -21.16 10.98 5.83
C GLY A 45 -22.49 10.41 6.33
N ASP A 46 -22.47 9.37 7.16
CA ASP A 46 -23.67 8.70 7.66
C ASP A 46 -24.21 9.30 8.97
N GLY A 47 -23.53 10.31 9.52
CA GLY A 47 -23.83 10.97 10.78
C GLY A 47 -23.21 10.30 12.01
N ILE A 48 -22.46 9.21 11.83
CA ILE A 48 -21.74 8.49 12.88
C ILE A 48 -20.25 8.69 12.65
N ALA A 49 -19.52 9.02 13.73
CA ALA A 49 -18.09 9.18 13.63
C ALA A 49 -17.39 7.84 13.35
N ASP A 50 -16.56 7.79 12.32
CA ASP A 50 -15.75 6.63 11.93
C ASP A 50 -14.37 6.67 12.59
N LEU A 51 -13.82 7.88 12.76
CA LEU A 51 -12.46 8.10 13.27
C LEU A 51 -12.46 9.03 14.48
N LEU A 52 -11.53 8.79 15.39
CA LEU A 52 -11.22 9.65 16.53
C LEU A 52 -9.80 10.17 16.39
N ILE A 53 -9.64 11.48 16.30
CA ILE A 53 -8.35 12.14 16.44
C ILE A 53 -8.17 12.51 17.90
N THR A 54 -7.16 11.94 18.55
CA THR A 54 -6.89 12.15 19.97
C THR A 54 -5.39 12.34 20.20
N GLY A 55 -4.98 12.67 21.41
CA GLY A 55 -3.58 12.71 21.76
C GLY A 55 -3.28 12.13 23.12
N ARG A 56 -2.02 11.77 23.32
CA ARG A 56 -1.50 11.23 24.58
C ARG A 56 -0.15 11.84 24.91
N THR A 57 0.13 11.91 26.21
CA THR A 57 1.43 12.33 26.73
C THR A 57 2.26 11.09 27.00
N GLU A 58 3.47 11.06 26.46
CA GLU A 58 4.45 10.01 26.75
C GLU A 58 5.66 10.62 27.46
N HIS A 59 5.91 10.18 28.69
CA HIS A 59 7.05 10.62 29.49
C HIS A 59 8.26 9.72 29.23
N ILE A 60 9.45 10.32 29.15
CA ILE A 60 10.70 9.56 29.04
C ILE A 60 11.23 9.25 30.45
N PRO A 61 11.64 8.00 30.73
CA PRO A 61 12.10 7.61 32.07
C PRO A 61 13.39 8.31 32.55
N ASP A 62 14.28 8.68 31.64
CA ASP A 62 15.54 9.39 31.92
C ASP A 62 15.67 10.61 30.98
N PRO A 63 15.30 11.82 31.43
CA PRO A 63 15.24 13.00 30.58
C PRO A 63 16.66 13.49 30.23
N GLU A 64 17.14 13.19 29.02
CA GLU A 64 18.38 13.76 28.51
C GLU A 64 18.25 15.29 28.41
N GLN A 65 19.17 16.02 29.03
CA GLN A 65 19.36 17.48 28.92
C GLN A 65 18.06 18.33 28.94
N GLY A 66 17.00 17.88 29.63
CA GLY A 66 15.75 18.63 29.79
C GLY A 66 14.64 18.32 28.77
N LEU A 67 14.64 17.17 28.11
CA LEU A 67 13.47 16.64 27.41
C LEU A 67 12.64 15.74 28.34
N ASP A 68 11.44 16.19 28.74
CA ASP A 68 10.58 15.45 29.68
C ASP A 68 9.69 14.41 28.98
N GLY A 69 9.45 14.58 27.67
CA GLY A 69 8.67 13.64 26.88
C GLY A 69 8.12 14.19 25.58
N TRP A 70 7.08 13.52 25.06
CA TRP A 70 6.41 13.84 23.80
C TRP A 70 4.90 13.92 23.99
N TYR A 71 4.29 14.97 23.46
CA TYR A 71 2.88 14.97 23.11
C TYR A 71 2.72 14.29 21.76
N ARG A 72 1.83 13.31 21.67
CA ARG A 72 1.55 12.58 20.42
C ARG A 72 0.12 12.76 20.01
N ARG A 73 -0.11 12.95 18.72
CA ARG A 73 -1.43 12.95 18.07
C ARG A 73 -1.59 11.70 17.24
N VAL A 74 -2.70 11.02 17.48
CA VAL A 74 -3.05 9.78 16.80
C VAL A 74 -4.45 9.88 16.22
N VAL A 75 -4.66 9.17 15.11
CA VAL A 75 -6.01 8.88 14.60
C VAL A 75 -6.32 7.42 14.93
N LEU A 76 -7.52 7.14 15.41
CA LEU A 76 -7.98 5.81 15.80
C LEU A 76 -9.28 5.47 15.06
N PRO A 77 -9.43 4.27 14.49
CA PRO A 77 -10.72 3.79 14.03
C PRO A 77 -11.66 3.57 15.22
N LEU A 78 -12.91 4.06 15.11
CA LEU A 78 -13.95 3.82 16.10
C LEU A 78 -14.60 2.43 15.91
N PRO A 79 -15.29 1.89 16.93
CA PRO A 79 -15.93 0.58 16.83
C PRO A 79 -16.84 0.45 15.60
N GLY A 80 -16.68 -0.64 14.85
CA GLY A 80 -17.38 -0.85 13.58
C GLY A 80 -16.62 -0.35 12.35
N THR A 81 -15.51 0.35 12.55
CA THR A 81 -14.61 0.82 11.48
C THR A 81 -13.36 -0.06 11.40
N ALA A 82 -12.96 -0.41 10.17
CA ALA A 82 -11.72 -1.11 9.88
C ALA A 82 -10.99 -0.42 8.72
N ILE A 83 -9.67 -0.38 8.77
CA ILE A 83 -8.83 0.18 7.71
C ILE A 83 -8.37 -0.94 6.79
N LEU A 84 -8.29 -0.67 5.49
CA LEU A 84 -7.84 -1.64 4.49
C LEU A 84 -6.31 -1.67 4.45
N LEU A 85 -5.73 -2.84 4.68
CA LEU A 85 -4.29 -3.08 4.63
C LEU A 85 -3.94 -3.90 3.39
N ARG A 86 -2.72 -3.67 2.90
CA ARG A 86 -2.00 -4.60 2.03
C ARG A 86 -1.28 -5.59 2.93
N CYS A 87 -1.53 -6.87 2.72
CA CYS A 87 -1.07 -7.93 3.61
C CYS A 87 0.06 -8.65 2.87
N THR A 88 1.29 -8.19 3.09
CA THR A 88 2.52 -8.83 2.56
C THR A 88 3.48 -9.10 3.72
N ARG A 89 4.29 -10.16 3.62
CA ARG A 89 5.22 -10.60 4.69
C ARG A 89 6.28 -9.56 5.05
N ASN A 90 6.64 -8.68 4.11
CA ASN A 90 7.71 -7.69 4.27
C ASN A 90 7.21 -6.23 4.34
N SER A 91 5.91 -5.98 4.13
CA SER A 91 5.27 -4.69 4.41
C SER A 91 3.80 -4.86 4.77
N SER A 92 3.46 -4.62 6.04
CA SER A 92 2.10 -4.30 6.45
C SER A 92 1.89 -2.80 6.18
N GLY A 93 1.44 -2.49 4.96
CA GLY A 93 1.19 -1.12 4.52
C GLY A 93 -0.29 -0.84 4.37
N TYR A 94 -0.68 0.43 4.38
CA TYR A 94 -2.04 0.80 4.02
C TYR A 94 -2.29 0.56 2.53
N TYR A 95 -3.47 0.04 2.18
CA TYR A 95 -3.92 0.09 0.81
C TYR A 95 -4.20 1.55 0.42
N ARG A 96 -3.57 2.01 -0.66
CA ARG A 96 -3.71 3.37 -1.16
C ARG A 96 -4.42 3.37 -2.51
N VAL A 97 -5.43 4.21 -2.62
CA VAL A 97 -6.11 4.50 -3.89
C VAL A 97 -5.36 5.62 -4.60
N THR A 98 -5.05 5.40 -5.88
CA THR A 98 -4.44 6.41 -6.75
C THR A 98 -5.35 7.63 -6.86
N GLU A 99 -4.75 8.82 -6.78
CA GLU A 99 -5.47 10.09 -6.88
C GLU A 99 -6.22 10.21 -8.23
N GLY A 100 -7.50 10.58 -8.17
CA GLY A 100 -8.35 10.76 -9.36
C GLY A 100 -9.05 9.49 -9.85
N THR A 101 -8.77 8.33 -9.26
CA THR A 101 -9.43 7.07 -9.62
C THR A 101 -10.60 6.79 -8.68
N GLU A 102 -11.75 6.40 -9.23
CA GLU A 102 -12.85 5.88 -8.41
C GLU A 102 -12.44 4.59 -7.69
N MET A 103 -13.01 4.37 -6.51
CA MET A 103 -12.71 3.17 -5.71
C MET A 103 -13.29 1.92 -6.40
N ASP A 104 -12.40 1.09 -6.95
CA ASP A 104 -12.79 -0.18 -7.59
C ASP A 104 -13.09 -1.27 -6.55
N THR A 105 -14.37 -1.36 -6.20
CA THR A 105 -14.86 -2.38 -5.26
C THR A 105 -14.69 -3.82 -5.76
N SER A 106 -14.58 -4.05 -7.07
CA SER A 106 -14.34 -5.38 -7.64
C SER A 106 -12.88 -5.78 -7.42
N ALA A 107 -11.93 -4.88 -7.68
CA ALA A 107 -10.52 -5.09 -7.40
C ALA A 107 -10.26 -5.34 -5.90
N ILE A 108 -10.87 -4.53 -5.03
CA ILE A 108 -10.76 -4.72 -3.57
C ILE A 108 -11.34 -6.07 -3.15
N ARG A 109 -12.51 -6.46 -3.68
CA ARG A 109 -13.13 -7.76 -3.37
C ARG A 109 -12.26 -8.93 -3.80
N LYS A 110 -11.63 -8.85 -4.98
CA LYS A 110 -10.67 -9.86 -5.46
C LYS A 110 -9.41 -9.91 -4.57
N GLY A 111 -8.85 -8.77 -4.20
CA GLY A 111 -7.68 -8.71 -3.31
C GLY A 111 -7.97 -9.31 -1.92
N LEU A 112 -9.14 -9.06 -1.36
CA LEU A 112 -9.59 -9.68 -0.10
C LEU A 112 -9.82 -11.20 -0.26
N HIS A 113 -10.36 -11.63 -1.39
CA HIS A 113 -10.60 -13.04 -1.71
C HIS A 113 -9.30 -13.86 -1.80
N PHE A 114 -8.25 -13.27 -2.40
CA PHE A 114 -6.93 -13.90 -2.54
C PHE A 114 -5.95 -13.49 -1.42
N LYS A 115 -6.44 -12.93 -0.31
CA LYS A 115 -5.66 -12.55 0.89
C LYS A 115 -4.55 -11.51 0.70
N GLN A 116 -4.41 -10.93 -0.49
CA GLN A 116 -3.52 -9.81 -0.78
C GLN A 116 -3.90 -8.54 0.00
N LEU A 117 -5.19 -8.42 0.33
CA LEU A 117 -5.73 -7.37 1.17
C LEU A 117 -6.38 -7.99 2.41
N CYS A 118 -6.36 -7.26 3.51
CA CYS A 118 -7.06 -7.64 4.72
C CYS A 118 -7.55 -6.40 5.48
N TRP A 119 -8.64 -6.55 6.23
CA TRP A 119 -9.15 -5.51 7.11
C TRP A 119 -8.39 -5.56 8.44
N THR A 120 -8.10 -4.41 9.03
CA THR A 120 -7.69 -4.38 10.45
C THR A 120 -8.76 -5.00 11.33
N ASP A 121 -8.36 -5.69 12.39
CA ASP A 121 -9.31 -6.24 13.35
C ASP A 121 -10.10 -5.12 14.05
N PRO A 122 -11.42 -5.29 14.23
CA PRO A 122 -12.22 -4.33 14.99
C PRO A 122 -11.75 -4.25 16.44
N GLY A 123 -11.16 -3.13 16.84
CA GLY A 123 -10.68 -2.90 18.20
C GLY A 123 -9.20 -3.20 18.43
N ASP A 124 -8.47 -3.68 17.41
CA ASP A 124 -7.02 -3.53 17.44
C ASP A 124 -6.70 -2.03 17.43
N ALA A 125 -5.87 -1.60 18.36
CA ALA A 125 -5.48 -0.20 18.52
C ALA A 125 -4.48 0.22 17.42
N TRP A 126 -4.91 0.16 16.15
CA TRP A 126 -4.19 0.76 15.04
C TRP A 126 -4.33 2.28 15.16
N ALA A 127 -3.27 2.88 15.70
CA ALA A 127 -3.14 4.31 15.84
C ALA A 127 -2.28 4.83 14.70
N PHE A 128 -2.88 5.62 13.79
CA PHE A 128 -2.08 6.41 12.86
C PHE A 128 -1.32 7.43 13.70
N ARG A 129 -0.03 7.22 13.94
CA ARG A 129 0.82 8.22 14.58
C ARG A 129 1.05 9.30 13.53
N ILE A 130 0.46 10.48 13.69
CA ILE A 130 0.55 11.53 12.67
C ILE A 130 1.54 12.60 13.11
N LEU A 131 1.39 13.11 14.33
CA LEU A 131 2.17 14.25 14.80
C LEU A 131 2.76 14.02 16.18
N GLU A 132 3.95 14.59 16.40
CA GLU A 132 4.64 14.59 17.69
C GLU A 132 5.14 15.99 18.02
N GLN A 133 5.10 16.35 19.30
CA GLN A 133 5.64 17.61 19.83
C GLN A 133 6.44 17.31 21.10
N PRO A 134 7.74 17.64 21.17
CA PRO A 134 8.51 17.45 22.38
C PRO A 134 8.08 18.44 23.47
N PHE A 135 8.15 18.06 24.75
CA PHE A 135 8.01 18.97 25.89
C PHE A 135 9.09 18.76 26.95
N GLY A 136 9.51 19.84 27.62
CA GLY A 136 10.55 19.81 28.65
C GLY A 136 11.33 21.13 28.76
N PRO A 137 12.05 21.36 29.88
CA PRO A 137 12.75 22.61 30.16
C PRO A 137 13.97 22.88 29.25
N GLY A 138 14.50 21.85 28.57
CA GLY A 138 15.70 21.91 27.72
C GLY A 138 15.42 22.05 26.22
N ILE A 139 14.15 22.20 25.82
CA ILE A 139 13.75 22.26 24.41
C ILE A 139 14.19 23.58 23.77
N GLN A 140 14.92 23.47 22.67
CA GLN A 140 15.36 24.61 21.89
C GLN A 140 14.21 25.22 21.08
N GLU A 141 14.32 26.48 20.70
CA GLU A 141 13.27 27.18 19.94
C GLU A 141 12.95 26.50 18.59
N ALA A 142 13.96 25.96 17.91
CA ALA A 142 13.79 25.19 16.67
C ALA A 142 13.05 23.85 16.87
N GLN A 143 12.96 23.37 18.12
CA GLN A 143 12.26 22.15 18.52
C GLN A 143 10.84 22.42 19.03
N LYS A 144 10.40 23.69 19.05
CA LYS A 144 9.03 24.06 19.43
C LYS A 144 8.10 23.91 18.22
N GLY A 145 7.21 22.94 18.29
CA GLY A 145 6.22 22.73 17.25
C GLY A 145 5.76 21.28 17.17
N TRP A 146 4.72 21.05 16.37
CA TRP A 146 4.37 19.70 15.94
C TRP A 146 5.20 19.29 14.72
N TYR A 147 5.56 18.01 14.65
CA TYR A 147 6.33 17.38 13.58
C TYR A 147 5.60 16.16 13.06
N GLY A 148 5.65 15.91 11.74
CA GLY A 148 5.08 14.72 11.12
C GLY A 148 5.98 13.50 11.29
N THR A 149 5.40 12.32 11.53
CA THR A 149 6.11 11.04 11.74
C THR A 149 6.50 10.30 10.45
N GLY A 150 6.22 10.87 9.27
CA GLY A 150 6.65 10.34 7.97
C GLY A 150 5.84 9.16 7.41
N GLU A 151 5.28 8.28 8.25
CA GLU A 151 4.69 7.00 7.76
C GLU A 151 3.26 7.11 7.22
N ASN A 152 2.49 8.13 7.62
CA ASN A 152 1.04 8.20 7.40
C ASN A 152 0.59 9.38 6.51
N ASN A 153 1.54 10.03 5.83
CA ASN A 153 1.31 11.35 5.24
C ASN A 153 0.98 11.32 3.74
N GLU A 154 1.12 10.16 3.09
CA GLU A 154 1.03 10.05 1.63
C GLU A 154 -0.10 9.10 1.19
N GLY A 155 -0.91 9.58 0.24
CA GLY A 155 -1.93 8.79 -0.45
C GLY A 155 -3.36 8.92 0.09
N THR A 156 -4.30 8.27 -0.62
CA THR A 156 -5.71 8.17 -0.23
C THR A 156 -5.95 6.80 0.40
N LEU A 157 -6.31 6.76 1.67
CA LEU A 157 -6.55 5.54 2.45
C LEU A 157 -8.00 5.08 2.29
N VAL A 158 -8.28 3.81 2.60
CA VAL A 158 -9.64 3.24 2.56
C VAL A 158 -10.02 2.71 3.93
N LEU A 159 -11.18 3.13 4.44
CA LEU A 159 -11.86 2.46 5.55
C LEU A 159 -13.16 1.79 5.11
N ARG A 160 -13.55 0.80 5.90
CA ARG A 160 -14.88 0.21 5.92
C ARG A 160 -15.53 0.54 7.25
N SER A 161 -16.70 1.15 7.21
CA SER A 161 -17.55 1.36 8.37
C SER A 161 -18.80 0.51 8.28
N THR A 162 -19.17 -0.12 9.38
CA THR A 162 -20.39 -0.94 9.49
C THR A 162 -21.28 -0.38 10.59
N SER A 163 -22.35 0.29 10.19
CA SER A 163 -23.35 0.89 11.09
C SER A 163 -24.69 0.16 10.94
N GLY A 164 -24.95 -0.81 11.82
CA GLY A 164 -26.18 -1.62 11.78
C GLY A 164 -26.23 -2.58 10.59
N ARG A 165 -27.08 -2.30 9.58
CA ARG A 165 -27.24 -3.08 8.33
C ARG A 165 -26.73 -2.31 7.10
N ARG A 166 -25.72 -1.48 7.32
CA ARG A 166 -25.11 -0.68 6.26
C ARG A 166 -23.62 -0.82 6.40
N THR A 167 -22.99 -1.34 5.36
CA THR A 167 -21.54 -1.28 5.20
C THR A 167 -21.20 -0.25 4.12
N VAL A 168 -20.33 0.68 4.47
CA VAL A 168 -19.84 1.74 3.57
C VAL A 168 -18.33 1.65 3.49
N LEU A 169 -17.80 1.69 2.27
CA LEU A 169 -16.39 1.95 2.04
C LEU A 169 -16.21 3.44 1.84
N ALA A 170 -15.23 4.04 2.51
CA ALA A 170 -14.89 5.44 2.33
C ALA A 170 -13.38 5.58 2.09
N ALA A 171 -13.04 6.29 1.02
CA ALA A 171 -11.69 6.72 0.74
C ALA A 171 -11.47 8.11 1.35
N PHE A 172 -10.34 8.33 2.03
CA PHE A 172 -10.06 9.57 2.74
C PHE A 172 -8.58 9.94 2.74
N ARG A 173 -8.31 11.22 2.97
CA ARG A 173 -6.96 11.77 3.10
C ARG A 173 -6.76 12.38 4.46
N ILE A 174 -5.54 12.22 4.98
CA ILE A 174 -5.08 12.89 6.19
C ILE A 174 -4.17 14.04 5.75
N THR A 175 -4.52 15.26 6.13
CA THR A 175 -3.65 16.44 5.95
C THR A 175 -3.42 17.09 7.29
N PHE A 176 -2.33 17.83 7.44
CA PHE A 176 -2.01 18.51 8.69
C PHE A 176 -1.28 19.82 8.43
N ASN A 177 -1.41 20.75 9.37
CA ASN A 177 -0.74 22.06 9.30
C ASN A 177 0.31 22.14 10.40
N LEU A 178 1.56 22.24 9.96
CA LEU A 178 2.71 22.48 10.82
C LEU A 178 3.02 23.98 10.86
N PRO A 179 3.42 24.54 12.02
CA PRO A 179 3.71 23.85 13.28
C PRO A 179 2.48 23.72 14.22
N ALA A 180 1.29 24.13 13.79
CA ALA A 180 0.09 24.27 14.63
C ALA A 180 -0.49 22.93 15.15
N GLY A 181 -0.10 21.80 14.57
CA GLY A 181 -0.50 20.48 15.05
C GLY A 181 -1.93 20.08 14.68
N ARG A 182 -2.57 20.81 13.76
CA ARG A 182 -3.94 20.52 13.35
C ARG A 182 -3.94 19.42 12.30
N ILE A 183 -4.80 18.43 12.49
CA ILE A 183 -5.02 17.31 11.56
C ILE A 183 -6.41 17.51 10.96
N TRP A 184 -6.51 17.40 9.63
CA TRP A 184 -7.77 17.31 8.92
C TRP A 184 -7.88 15.95 8.26
N ILE A 185 -9.09 15.42 8.29
CA ILE A 185 -9.45 14.22 7.57
C ILE A 185 -10.46 14.64 6.52
N THR A 186 -10.10 14.47 5.25
CA THR A 186 -10.92 14.87 4.12
C THR A 186 -11.48 13.63 3.43
N PRO A 187 -12.80 13.42 3.44
CA PRO A 187 -13.44 12.38 2.63
C PRO A 187 -13.20 12.66 1.15
N VAL A 188 -12.83 11.62 0.40
CA VAL A 188 -12.58 11.70 -1.06
C VAL A 188 -13.73 11.06 -1.82
N SER A 189 -14.10 9.83 -1.47
CA SER A 189 -15.20 9.11 -2.09
C SER A 189 -15.82 8.10 -1.14
N THR A 190 -17.09 7.77 -1.36
CA THR A 190 -17.83 6.81 -0.53
C THR A 190 -18.65 5.89 -1.42
N VAL A 191 -18.62 4.59 -1.16
CA VAL A 191 -19.38 3.58 -1.90
C VAL A 191 -20.12 2.67 -0.93
N LYS A 192 -21.42 2.47 -1.16
CA LYS A 192 -22.22 1.51 -0.41
C LYS A 192 -21.95 0.11 -0.93
N VAL A 193 -21.73 -0.83 -0.02
CA VAL A 193 -21.43 -2.23 -0.34
C VAL A 193 -22.34 -3.17 0.45
N ASP A 194 -22.34 -4.44 0.07
CA ASP A 194 -23.07 -5.49 0.79
C ASP A 194 -22.62 -5.58 2.26
N ASP A 195 -23.54 -5.94 3.15
CA ASP A 195 -23.24 -6.16 4.56
C ASP A 195 -22.12 -7.20 4.71
N GLY A 196 -21.07 -6.84 5.45
CA GLY A 196 -19.91 -7.71 5.66
C GLY A 196 -18.97 -7.83 4.46
N PHE A 197 -18.95 -6.84 3.57
CA PHE A 197 -18.05 -6.78 2.41
C PHE A 197 -16.61 -7.21 2.75
N GLY A 198 -16.19 -8.32 2.13
CA GLY A 198 -14.86 -8.89 2.25
C GLY A 198 -14.48 -9.38 3.66
N LEU A 199 -15.46 -9.60 4.53
CA LEU A 199 -15.30 -10.53 5.65
C LEU A 199 -15.36 -11.95 5.08
N GLU A 200 -14.45 -12.81 5.54
CA GLU A 200 -14.57 -14.23 5.22
C GLU A 200 -15.90 -14.76 5.75
N PRO A 201 -16.63 -15.57 4.97
CA PRO A 201 -17.76 -16.29 5.50
C PRO A 201 -17.25 -17.15 6.65
N ALA A 202 -17.96 -17.14 7.78
CA ALA A 202 -17.65 -18.01 8.90
C ALA A 202 -17.47 -19.44 8.35
N PRO A 203 -16.37 -20.15 8.71
CA PRO A 203 -16.15 -21.48 8.20
C PRO A 203 -17.41 -22.32 8.47
N PRO A 204 -17.82 -23.18 7.52
CA PRO A 204 -18.96 -24.05 7.75
C PRO A 204 -18.73 -24.81 9.06
N PRO A 205 -19.77 -24.94 9.92
CA PRO A 205 -19.62 -25.60 11.20
C PRO A 205 -18.96 -26.96 10.97
N ALA A 206 -17.89 -27.23 11.73
CA ALA A 206 -17.15 -28.47 11.60
C ALA A 206 -18.14 -29.64 11.63
N GLN A 207 -18.11 -30.48 10.58
CA GLN A 207 -18.86 -31.72 10.62
C GLN A 207 -18.41 -32.48 11.88
N PRO A 208 -19.34 -33.04 12.67
CA PRO A 208 -18.97 -33.79 13.86
C PRO A 208 -18.01 -34.91 13.44
N LYS A 209 -16.73 -34.78 13.81
CA LYS A 209 -15.76 -35.87 13.65
C LYS A 209 -16.20 -36.96 14.62
N ASP A 210 -16.48 -38.16 14.11
CA ASP A 210 -16.50 -39.35 14.94
C ASP A 210 -15.15 -39.40 15.67
N ALA A 211 -15.19 -39.25 16.99
CA ALA A 211 -13.99 -39.10 17.79
C ALA A 211 -13.18 -40.40 17.75
N ASP A 212 -12.01 -40.37 17.11
CA ASP A 212 -10.98 -41.39 17.32
C ASP A 212 -10.51 -41.27 18.79
N PRO A 213 -10.69 -42.32 19.62
CA PRO A 213 -10.36 -42.27 21.04
C PRO A 213 -8.85 -42.11 21.34
N TYR A 214 -7.98 -42.05 20.34
CA TYR A 214 -6.52 -41.91 20.52
C TYR A 214 -5.90 -40.66 19.87
N SER A 215 -6.68 -39.69 19.38
CA SER A 215 -6.13 -38.43 18.87
C SER A 215 -5.90 -37.43 20.00
N PHE A 216 -4.69 -37.39 20.56
CA PHE A 216 -4.26 -36.27 21.40
C PHE A 216 -4.15 -35.01 20.52
N GLY A 217 -4.96 -34.01 20.85
CA GLY A 217 -5.23 -32.84 20.02
C GLY A 217 -4.00 -31.99 19.74
N HIS A 218 -3.51 -32.08 18.52
CA HIS A 218 -3.14 -30.86 17.81
C HIS A 218 -4.43 -30.29 17.25
N ASP A 219 -4.91 -29.20 17.85
CA ASP A 219 -5.86 -28.33 17.18
C ASP A 219 -5.17 -27.91 15.87
N GLN A 220 -5.52 -28.56 14.76
CA GLN A 220 -5.14 -28.06 13.45
C GLN A 220 -5.81 -26.70 13.35
N GLU A 221 -5.00 -25.65 13.46
CA GLU A 221 -5.44 -24.30 13.13
C GLU A 221 -6.20 -24.37 11.80
N PRO A 222 -7.35 -23.67 11.68
CA PRO A 222 -8.11 -23.68 10.44
C PRO A 222 -7.18 -23.26 9.31
N GLN A 223 -6.87 -24.20 8.42
CA GLN A 223 -6.04 -23.90 7.25
C GLN A 223 -6.76 -22.82 6.47
N VAL A 224 -6.11 -21.65 6.34
CA VAL A 224 -6.61 -20.54 5.53
C VAL A 224 -6.70 -21.02 4.09
N MET A 225 -7.92 -21.34 3.65
CA MET A 225 -8.16 -21.92 2.34
C MET A 225 -8.28 -20.78 1.32
N VAL A 226 -7.25 -20.58 0.51
CA VAL A 226 -7.32 -19.67 -0.64
C VAL A 226 -8.16 -20.32 -1.74
N PRO A 227 -9.27 -19.69 -2.17
CA PRO A 227 -10.13 -20.27 -3.19
C PRO A 227 -9.42 -20.33 -4.56
N PRO A 228 -9.78 -21.30 -5.42
CA PRO A 228 -9.18 -21.43 -6.75
C PRO A 228 -9.57 -20.26 -7.67
N GLY A 229 -8.60 -19.70 -8.38
CA GLY A 229 -8.87 -18.65 -9.37
C GLY A 229 -7.62 -17.89 -9.82
N VAL A 230 -7.81 -16.88 -10.66
CA VAL A 230 -6.76 -15.97 -11.14
C VAL A 230 -6.76 -14.70 -10.27
N PRO A 231 -5.68 -14.43 -9.50
CA PRO A 231 -5.53 -13.22 -8.72
C PRO A 231 -5.43 -11.97 -9.61
N PRO A 232 -5.78 -10.77 -9.10
CA PRO A 232 -5.62 -9.53 -9.84
C PRO A 232 -4.15 -9.25 -10.16
N ASP A 233 -3.91 -8.58 -11.29
CA ASP A 233 -2.60 -8.11 -11.69
C ASP A 233 -2.10 -7.03 -10.73
N GLU A 234 -0.83 -7.13 -10.32
CA GLU A 234 -0.18 -6.17 -9.43
C GLU A 234 1.02 -5.52 -10.14
N PRO A 235 0.89 -4.28 -10.63
CA PRO A 235 2.01 -3.55 -11.20
C PRO A 235 3.01 -3.17 -10.10
N ILE A 236 4.30 -3.29 -10.41
CA ILE A 236 5.42 -2.97 -9.54
C ILE A 236 6.35 -2.04 -10.30
N ASP A 237 6.58 -0.88 -9.70
CA ASP A 237 7.65 0.04 -10.06
C ASP A 237 8.93 -0.39 -9.34
N LEU A 238 9.92 -0.84 -10.10
CA LEU A 238 11.22 -1.26 -9.57
C LEU A 238 12.20 -0.09 -9.54
N THR A 239 12.04 0.90 -10.42
CA THR A 239 12.97 2.03 -10.54
C THR A 239 12.56 3.25 -9.72
N SER A 240 11.39 3.24 -9.06
CA SER A 240 10.86 4.35 -8.26
C SER A 240 10.67 5.64 -9.07
N ASP A 241 10.22 5.52 -10.32
CA ASP A 241 9.90 6.64 -11.22
C ASP A 241 8.40 6.81 -11.52
N ASP A 242 7.56 6.16 -10.71
CA ASP A 242 6.10 6.10 -10.82
C ASP A 242 5.58 5.39 -12.09
N ILE A 243 6.45 4.72 -12.85
CA ILE A 243 6.09 3.91 -14.00
C ILE A 243 6.38 2.43 -13.67
N PRO A 244 5.39 1.54 -13.75
CA PRO A 244 5.61 0.14 -13.39
C PRO A 244 6.47 -0.57 -14.45
N ASP A 245 7.53 -1.24 -14.00
CA ASP A 245 8.45 -2.03 -14.82
C ASP A 245 8.00 -3.49 -14.96
N VAL A 246 7.34 -4.01 -13.92
CA VAL A 246 6.93 -5.42 -13.81
C VAL A 246 5.49 -5.51 -13.40
N VAL A 247 4.82 -6.58 -13.83
CA VAL A 247 3.51 -6.97 -13.31
C VAL A 247 3.59 -8.38 -12.75
N ILE A 248 3.14 -8.55 -11.51
CA ILE A 248 2.79 -9.84 -10.97
C ILE A 248 1.43 -10.19 -11.55
N THR A 249 1.33 -11.32 -12.25
CA THR A 249 0.12 -11.73 -12.96
C THR A 249 -0.08 -13.23 -12.83
N ALA A 250 -1.27 -13.69 -13.19
CA ALA A 250 -1.59 -15.10 -13.24
C ALA A 250 -2.35 -15.44 -14.51
N GLU A 251 -2.11 -16.64 -15.01
CA GLU A 251 -2.76 -17.20 -16.18
C GLU A 251 -3.35 -18.58 -15.88
N ASN A 252 -4.41 -18.92 -16.61
CA ASN A 252 -5.04 -20.23 -16.52
C ASN A 252 -4.59 -21.07 -17.69
N ALA A 253 -4.05 -22.26 -17.43
CA ALA A 253 -3.74 -23.24 -18.45
C ALA A 253 -4.64 -24.49 -18.31
N PRO A 254 -5.34 -24.92 -19.39
CA PRO A 254 -5.42 -24.27 -20.69
C PRO A 254 -6.31 -23.00 -20.67
N TYR A 255 -5.92 -21.99 -21.48
CA TYR A 255 -6.51 -20.63 -21.56
C TYR A 255 -8.02 -20.58 -21.83
N HIS A 256 -8.66 -21.69 -22.19
CA HIS A 256 -10.04 -21.77 -22.65
C HIS A 256 -10.79 -22.94 -22.00
N SER A 257 -11.27 -22.75 -20.78
CA SER A 257 -12.26 -23.64 -20.18
C SER A 257 -13.25 -22.80 -19.39
N THR A 258 -14.48 -22.71 -19.91
CA THR A 258 -15.61 -21.96 -19.34
C THR A 258 -16.30 -22.72 -18.18
N ALA A 259 -15.53 -23.49 -17.40
CA ALA A 259 -15.87 -24.51 -16.37
C ALA A 259 -15.72 -25.97 -16.87
N PRO A 260 -15.23 -26.91 -16.01
CA PRO A 260 -14.00 -27.66 -16.34
C PRO A 260 -14.21 -29.18 -16.55
N PRO A 261 -13.09 -29.95 -16.71
CA PRO A 261 -12.74 -30.68 -15.49
C PRO A 261 -11.28 -30.53 -15.00
N LEU A 262 -10.37 -29.90 -15.76
CA LEU A 262 -8.93 -29.93 -15.46
C LEU A 262 -8.25 -28.61 -15.85
N GLY A 263 -7.40 -28.09 -14.96
CA GLY A 263 -6.49 -27.00 -15.30
C GLY A 263 -5.56 -26.62 -14.15
N THR A 264 -4.59 -25.79 -14.47
CA THR A 264 -3.59 -25.26 -13.55
C THR A 264 -3.57 -23.74 -13.70
N TYR A 265 -3.73 -23.03 -12.59
CA TYR A 265 -3.38 -21.62 -12.56
C TYR A 265 -1.88 -21.48 -12.35
N HIS A 266 -1.25 -20.62 -13.13
CA HIS A 266 0.16 -20.29 -13.05
C HIS A 266 0.26 -18.82 -12.64
N ARG A 267 1.03 -18.53 -11.60
CA ARG A 267 1.22 -17.17 -11.08
C ARG A 267 2.70 -16.85 -11.05
N GLY A 268 3.03 -15.65 -11.47
CA GLY A 268 4.40 -15.28 -11.79
C GLY A 268 4.54 -13.82 -12.17
N LEU A 269 5.60 -13.51 -12.91
CA LEU A 269 5.98 -12.15 -13.27
C LEU A 269 6.15 -11.98 -14.76
N ARG A 270 5.84 -10.79 -15.23
CA ARG A 270 6.08 -10.37 -16.61
C ARG A 270 6.62 -8.94 -16.61
N MET A 271 7.60 -8.67 -17.47
CA MET A 271 8.05 -7.30 -17.70
C MET A 271 6.98 -6.52 -18.45
N LEU A 272 6.83 -5.25 -18.13
CA LEU A 272 6.01 -4.30 -18.87
C LEU A 272 6.84 -3.59 -19.96
N PRO A 273 6.19 -3.02 -20.99
CA PRO A 273 6.90 -2.27 -22.03
C PRO A 273 7.75 -1.14 -21.42
N GLY A 274 9.03 -1.10 -21.79
CA GLY A 274 10.02 -0.17 -21.21
C GLY A 274 11.06 -0.87 -20.35
N ALA A 275 10.78 -2.09 -19.89
CA ALA A 275 11.70 -2.91 -19.14
C ALA A 275 11.95 -4.27 -19.83
N ALA A 276 13.11 -4.88 -19.57
CA ALA A 276 13.54 -6.12 -20.21
C ALA A 276 14.35 -7.01 -19.25
N LEU A 277 14.16 -8.33 -19.35
CA LEU A 277 15.00 -9.29 -18.61
C LEU A 277 16.28 -9.59 -19.37
N LEU A 278 17.38 -9.79 -18.65
CA LEU A 278 18.60 -10.30 -19.22
C LEU A 278 18.50 -11.82 -19.36
N MET A 279 18.68 -12.32 -20.57
CA MET A 279 18.68 -13.72 -20.91
C MET A 279 20.09 -14.19 -21.25
N GLU A 280 20.46 -15.37 -20.81
CA GLU A 280 21.70 -16.05 -21.20
C GLU A 280 21.43 -17.24 -22.10
N LYS A 281 22.26 -17.39 -23.12
CA LYS A 281 22.21 -18.52 -24.03
C LYS A 281 22.79 -19.77 -23.37
N SER A 282 21.95 -20.77 -23.16
CA SER A 282 22.31 -22.09 -22.67
C SER A 282 23.09 -22.88 -23.74
N ALA A 283 23.71 -23.98 -23.30
CA ALA A 283 24.52 -24.86 -24.15
C ALA A 283 23.73 -25.52 -25.29
N ASP A 284 22.41 -25.68 -25.11
CA ASP A 284 21.49 -26.19 -26.14
C ASP A 284 21.04 -25.11 -27.14
N GLY A 285 21.51 -23.86 -26.97
CA GLY A 285 21.18 -22.72 -27.81
C GLY A 285 19.88 -22.02 -27.44
N THR A 286 19.14 -22.49 -26.43
CA THR A 286 17.98 -21.80 -25.87
C THR A 286 18.43 -20.64 -24.99
N PHE A 287 17.56 -19.64 -24.81
CA PHE A 287 17.80 -18.55 -23.88
C PHE A 287 17.03 -18.83 -22.59
N GLN A 288 17.73 -18.71 -21.46
CA GLN A 288 17.19 -18.84 -20.12
C GLN A 288 17.48 -17.56 -19.33
N LEU A 289 16.77 -17.35 -18.24
CA LEU A 289 16.94 -16.17 -17.41
C LEU A 289 18.38 -16.11 -16.85
N PHE A 290 19.04 -14.97 -16.99
CA PHE A 290 20.33 -14.75 -16.34
C PHE A 290 20.11 -14.41 -14.88
N MET A 291 20.72 -15.21 -13.99
CA MET A 291 20.63 -15.07 -12.55
C MET A 291 21.95 -14.51 -12.01
N LEU A 292 21.88 -13.37 -11.31
CA LEU A 292 23.03 -12.82 -10.60
C LEU A 292 23.06 -13.37 -9.18
N HIS A 293 24.14 -14.08 -8.83
CA HIS A 293 24.27 -14.68 -7.51
C HIS A 293 24.97 -13.74 -6.50
N GLU A 294 24.78 -14.02 -5.21
CA GLU A 294 25.47 -13.29 -4.14
C GLU A 294 26.99 -13.41 -4.31
N GLY A 295 27.70 -12.27 -4.21
CA GLY A 295 29.14 -12.18 -4.44
C GLY A 295 29.57 -12.17 -5.92
N GLN A 296 28.64 -12.35 -6.87
CA GLN A 296 28.89 -12.14 -8.29
C GLN A 296 28.68 -10.67 -8.65
N GLU A 297 29.47 -10.17 -9.60
CA GLU A 297 29.34 -8.81 -10.13
C GLU A 297 29.08 -8.91 -11.64
N LEU A 298 28.12 -8.13 -12.14
CA LEU A 298 27.93 -7.94 -13.57
C LEU A 298 28.53 -6.59 -13.97
N GLY A 299 29.72 -6.64 -14.55
CA GLY A 299 30.42 -5.44 -15.03
C GLY A 299 29.97 -5.01 -16.42
N PRO A 300 30.14 -3.71 -16.77
CA PRO A 300 29.70 -3.17 -18.06
C PRO A 300 30.43 -3.82 -19.25
N THR A 301 31.70 -4.15 -19.09
CA THR A 301 32.49 -4.83 -20.13
C THR A 301 31.98 -6.24 -20.39
N GLU A 302 31.68 -7.02 -19.34
CA GLU A 302 31.14 -8.37 -19.49
C GLU A 302 29.78 -8.35 -20.18
N LEU A 303 28.89 -7.47 -19.71
CA LEU A 303 27.57 -7.31 -20.31
C LEU A 303 27.66 -6.92 -21.79
N SER A 304 28.47 -5.91 -22.12
CA SER A 304 28.65 -5.44 -23.50
C SER A 304 29.24 -6.51 -24.41
N MET A 305 30.26 -7.25 -23.94
CA MET A 305 30.82 -8.37 -24.69
C MET A 305 29.81 -9.51 -24.84
N GLY A 306 29.04 -9.84 -23.79
CA GLY A 306 28.05 -10.90 -23.82
C GLY A 306 26.92 -10.60 -24.82
N LEU A 307 26.44 -9.36 -24.85
CA LEU A 307 25.49 -8.88 -25.85
C LEU A 307 26.10 -8.90 -27.26
N GLY A 308 27.36 -8.47 -27.41
CA GLY A 308 28.06 -8.45 -28.70
C GLY A 308 28.41 -9.83 -29.26
N THR A 309 28.47 -10.86 -28.42
CA THR A 309 28.80 -12.25 -28.79
C THR A 309 27.60 -13.18 -28.82
N ASP A 310 26.38 -12.65 -28.68
CA ASP A 310 25.14 -13.43 -28.62
C ASP A 310 25.05 -14.40 -27.43
N ARG A 311 25.88 -14.19 -26.40
CA ARG A 311 25.76 -14.90 -25.11
C ARG A 311 24.59 -14.36 -24.32
N PHE A 312 24.40 -13.04 -24.33
CA PHE A 312 23.29 -12.38 -23.65
C PHE A 312 22.31 -11.74 -24.64
N ARG A 313 21.05 -11.61 -24.24
CA ARG A 313 20.03 -10.82 -24.93
C ARG A 313 19.06 -10.17 -23.94
N TRP A 314 18.55 -9.01 -24.31
CA TRP A 314 17.43 -8.39 -23.61
C TRP A 314 16.11 -8.94 -24.16
N ALA A 315 15.29 -9.51 -23.27
CA ALA A 315 13.94 -9.94 -23.59
C ALA A 315 12.93 -8.81 -23.32
N GLU A 316 12.68 -8.01 -24.36
CA GLU A 316 11.71 -6.91 -24.34
C GLU A 316 10.29 -7.39 -24.73
N PRO A 317 9.26 -7.08 -23.92
CA PRO A 317 7.86 -7.23 -24.34
C PRO A 317 7.56 -6.36 -25.58
N PRO A 318 6.67 -6.77 -26.51
CA PRO A 318 5.84 -7.96 -26.51
C PRO A 318 6.46 -9.14 -27.30
N ARG A 319 7.70 -8.99 -27.79
CA ARG A 319 8.33 -9.98 -28.69
C ARG A 319 8.64 -11.30 -27.99
N TRP A 320 8.78 -11.27 -26.67
CA TRP A 320 9.10 -12.42 -25.84
C TRP A 320 7.99 -12.63 -24.81
N PRO A 321 7.35 -13.81 -24.78
CA PRO A 321 6.39 -14.17 -23.74
C PRO A 321 7.14 -14.66 -22.48
N GLU A 322 8.09 -13.87 -21.98
CA GLU A 322 8.78 -14.19 -20.73
C GLU A 322 7.77 -14.10 -19.60
N PHE A 323 7.42 -15.25 -19.05
CA PHE A 323 6.64 -15.37 -17.84
C PHE A 323 7.50 -16.15 -16.85
N ILE A 324 7.97 -15.46 -15.81
CA ILE A 324 8.68 -16.11 -14.72
C ILE A 324 7.63 -16.76 -13.84
N GLU A 325 7.40 -18.06 -14.03
CA GLU A 325 6.47 -18.84 -13.24
C GLU A 325 7.03 -19.08 -11.83
N VAL A 326 6.23 -18.83 -10.79
CA VAL A 326 6.66 -18.95 -9.38
C VAL A 326 5.74 -19.86 -8.59
N LEU A 327 4.44 -19.74 -8.80
CA LEU A 327 3.42 -20.49 -8.08
C LEU A 327 2.45 -21.16 -9.04
N THR A 328 1.92 -22.30 -8.62
CA THR A 328 0.86 -23.02 -9.31
C THR A 328 -0.28 -23.38 -8.37
N GLN A 329 -1.49 -23.48 -8.93
CA GLN A 329 -2.63 -24.01 -8.21
C GLN A 329 -3.43 -24.93 -9.14
N ARG A 330 -3.46 -26.22 -8.81
CA ARG A 330 -4.26 -27.22 -9.53
C ARG A 330 -5.71 -27.16 -9.07
N TYR A 331 -6.64 -27.33 -10.00
CA TYR A 331 -8.07 -27.37 -9.69
C TYR A 331 -8.80 -28.47 -10.47
N GLY A 332 -10.04 -28.77 -10.04
CA GLY A 332 -10.82 -29.87 -10.59
C GLY A 332 -10.21 -31.22 -10.22
N SER A 333 -10.25 -32.18 -11.14
CA SER A 333 -9.71 -33.53 -10.91
C SER A 333 -8.19 -33.64 -11.02
N LEU A 334 -7.47 -32.55 -11.32
CA LEU A 334 -6.00 -32.51 -11.22
C LEU A 334 -5.53 -32.37 -9.77
N ARG A 335 -6.40 -31.86 -8.89
CA ARG A 335 -6.06 -31.71 -7.48
C ARG A 335 -6.14 -33.07 -6.81
N ALA A 336 -5.03 -33.53 -6.25
CA ALA A 336 -5.01 -34.75 -5.46
C ALA A 336 -5.64 -34.49 -4.09
N SER A 337 -6.30 -35.48 -3.49
CA SER A 337 -6.98 -35.31 -2.19
C SER A 337 -6.02 -34.97 -1.04
N ASP A 338 -4.76 -35.32 -1.20
CA ASP A 338 -3.63 -35.09 -0.30
C ASP A 338 -2.84 -33.82 -0.62
N GLU A 339 -3.16 -33.12 -1.73
CA GLU A 339 -2.49 -31.88 -2.11
C GLU A 339 -2.90 -30.73 -1.17
N PRO A 340 -1.93 -30.00 -0.58
CA PRO A 340 -2.22 -28.89 0.30
C PRO A 340 -3.13 -27.86 -0.41
N PRO A 341 -4.11 -27.27 0.29
CA PRO A 341 -4.95 -26.23 -0.30
C PRO A 341 -4.13 -24.99 -0.65
N GLY A 342 -4.56 -24.25 -1.68
CA GLY A 342 -3.98 -22.96 -2.07
C GLY A 342 -2.92 -23.04 -3.16
N TRP A 343 -2.07 -22.03 -3.23
CA TRP A 343 -0.96 -21.95 -4.18
C TRP A 343 0.26 -22.67 -3.66
N LEU A 344 1.00 -23.30 -4.57
CA LEU A 344 2.20 -24.09 -4.30
C LEU A 344 3.36 -23.59 -5.17
N PRO A 345 4.61 -23.60 -4.69
CA PRO A 345 5.76 -23.25 -5.51
C PRO A 345 5.91 -24.20 -6.69
N VAL A 346 6.42 -23.66 -7.81
CA VAL A 346 6.98 -24.49 -8.88
C VAL A 346 8.19 -25.25 -8.32
N GLU A 347 8.37 -26.51 -8.72
CA GLU A 347 9.30 -27.49 -8.11
C GLU A 347 10.78 -27.06 -7.99
N ALA A 348 11.20 -25.95 -8.62
CA ALA A 348 12.55 -25.41 -8.49
C ALA A 348 12.52 -23.93 -8.03
N PRO A 349 13.17 -23.58 -6.89
CA PRO A 349 13.37 -22.19 -6.53
C PRO A 349 14.29 -21.50 -7.53
N LEU A 350 14.00 -20.23 -7.83
CA LEU A 350 14.87 -19.37 -8.62
C LEU A 350 16.08 -18.99 -7.76
N GLU A 351 17.20 -19.68 -7.94
CA GLU A 351 18.45 -19.34 -7.23
C GLU A 351 19.12 -18.13 -7.87
N GLY A 352 19.31 -17.06 -7.10
CA GLY A 352 19.90 -15.79 -7.54
C GLY A 352 18.86 -14.72 -7.87
N ALA A 353 19.33 -13.56 -8.31
CA ALA A 353 18.51 -12.40 -8.63
C ALA A 353 18.41 -12.21 -10.15
N PRO A 354 17.21 -12.29 -10.77
CA PRO A 354 17.02 -11.91 -12.16
C PRO A 354 17.52 -10.50 -12.43
N VAL A 355 18.27 -10.34 -13.53
CA VAL A 355 18.75 -9.03 -13.98
C VAL A 355 17.76 -8.43 -14.96
N PHE A 356 17.47 -7.14 -14.81
CA PHE A 356 16.63 -6.39 -15.72
C PHE A 356 17.29 -5.08 -16.15
N ARG A 357 16.82 -4.57 -17.28
CA ARG A 357 17.04 -3.20 -17.74
C ARG A 357 15.72 -2.46 -17.67
N GLY A 358 15.74 -1.24 -17.16
CA GLY A 358 14.58 -0.35 -17.08
C GLY A 358 14.97 1.10 -17.36
N THR A 359 14.06 2.01 -17.10
CA THR A 359 14.33 3.45 -17.16
C THR A 359 13.92 4.12 -15.87
N GLN A 360 14.74 5.04 -15.36
CA GLN A 360 14.40 5.88 -14.21
C GLN A 360 14.43 7.34 -14.65
N TYR A 361 13.28 8.01 -14.70
CA TYR A 361 13.17 9.40 -15.17
C TYR A 361 13.85 9.64 -16.54
N GLY A 362 13.74 8.66 -17.44
CA GLY A 362 14.32 8.68 -18.78
C GLY A 362 15.81 8.31 -18.88
N ARG A 363 16.45 7.92 -17.77
CA ARG A 363 17.82 7.36 -17.76
C ARG A 363 17.78 5.84 -17.80
N PRO A 364 18.59 5.17 -18.62
CA PRO A 364 18.62 3.72 -18.65
C PRO A 364 19.32 3.17 -17.40
N MET A 365 18.64 2.27 -16.72
CA MET A 365 19.12 1.62 -15.50
C MET A 365 19.29 0.13 -15.73
N ILE A 366 20.24 -0.47 -15.01
CA ILE A 366 20.35 -1.92 -14.88
C ILE A 366 20.16 -2.26 -13.41
N GLY A 367 19.29 -3.21 -13.13
CA GLY A 367 19.04 -3.67 -11.78
C GLY A 367 18.92 -5.17 -11.68
N CYS A 368 18.86 -5.66 -10.45
CA CYS A 368 18.45 -7.02 -10.15
C CYS A 368 17.42 -7.00 -9.03
N PHE A 369 16.56 -8.01 -9.02
CA PHE A 369 15.52 -8.14 -8.02
C PHE A 369 15.42 -9.56 -7.50
N GLU A 370 14.84 -9.71 -6.32
CA GLU A 370 14.47 -10.98 -5.72
C GLU A 370 12.98 -11.20 -5.92
N ILE A 371 12.60 -12.45 -6.18
CA ILE A 371 11.21 -12.90 -6.21
C ILE A 371 11.02 -13.84 -5.04
N ASP A 372 10.01 -13.59 -4.23
CA ASP A 372 9.70 -14.47 -3.10
C ASP A 372 8.16 -14.53 -2.91
N HIS A 373 7.70 -15.53 -2.17
CA HIS A 373 6.30 -15.94 -2.17
C HIS A 373 5.83 -16.55 -0.84
N THR A 374 4.52 -16.44 -0.55
CA THR A 374 3.89 -17.15 0.56
C THR A 374 2.90 -18.19 0.04
N THR A 375 2.92 -19.35 0.70
CA THR A 375 1.90 -20.39 0.56
C THR A 375 1.18 -20.57 1.90
N PRO A 376 -0.12 -20.93 1.90
CA PRO A 376 -0.99 -21.21 0.74
C PRO A 376 -1.59 -19.97 0.05
N GLY A 377 -1.31 -18.77 0.58
CA GLY A 377 -1.80 -17.45 0.14
C GLY A 377 -1.71 -17.18 -1.37
N GLY A 378 -0.60 -17.63 -1.96
CA GLY A 378 -0.26 -17.32 -3.33
C GLY A 378 0.15 -15.88 -3.55
N GLU A 379 0.62 -15.23 -2.49
CA GLU A 379 1.18 -13.89 -2.57
C GLU A 379 2.58 -14.01 -3.19
N LEU A 380 2.87 -13.10 -4.11
CA LEU A 380 4.20 -12.92 -4.68
C LEU A 380 4.66 -11.50 -4.35
N TRP A 381 5.96 -11.34 -4.17
CA TRP A 381 6.56 -10.01 -4.10
C TRP A 381 7.85 -9.97 -4.89
N VAL A 382 8.18 -8.75 -5.28
CA VAL A 382 9.45 -8.41 -5.89
C VAL A 382 10.14 -7.40 -5.02
N ARG A 383 11.42 -7.62 -4.76
CA ARG A 383 12.25 -6.69 -4.02
C ARG A 383 13.45 -6.33 -4.87
N LEU A 384 13.66 -5.03 -5.10
CA LEU A 384 14.87 -4.55 -5.74
C LEU A 384 16.08 -4.87 -4.85
N MET A 385 17.08 -5.54 -5.42
CA MET A 385 18.31 -5.95 -4.73
C MET A 385 19.53 -5.12 -5.18
N GLY A 386 19.41 -4.40 -6.30
CA GLY A 386 20.45 -3.51 -6.79
C GLY A 386 19.95 -2.74 -7.99
N LEU A 387 20.37 -1.48 -8.12
CA LEU A 387 20.04 -0.61 -9.25
C LEU A 387 21.20 0.35 -9.49
N VAL A 388 21.69 0.41 -10.72
CA VAL A 388 22.81 1.24 -11.14
C VAL A 388 22.55 1.86 -12.50
N ASP A 389 23.23 2.96 -12.82
CA ASP A 389 23.22 3.53 -14.16
C ASP A 389 23.80 2.53 -15.17
N GLU A 390 23.26 2.49 -16.39
CA GLU A 390 23.81 1.65 -17.45
C GLU A 390 25.27 2.06 -17.76
N GLY A 391 26.21 1.17 -17.46
CA GLY A 391 27.65 1.44 -17.55
C GLY A 391 28.40 1.28 -16.22
N GLU A 392 27.68 1.11 -15.12
CA GLU A 392 28.25 0.80 -13.80
C GLU A 392 28.22 -0.70 -13.49
N VAL A 393 28.86 -1.09 -12.38
CA VAL A 393 28.94 -2.49 -11.94
C VAL A 393 27.72 -2.82 -11.09
N LEU A 394 26.91 -3.78 -11.53
CA LEU A 394 25.77 -4.28 -10.77
C LEU A 394 26.21 -5.40 -9.80
N ARG A 395 25.69 -5.35 -8.58
CA ARG A 395 25.89 -6.35 -7.52
C ARG A 395 24.58 -6.52 -6.75
N VAL A 396 24.36 -7.70 -6.19
CA VAL A 396 23.28 -7.93 -5.21
C VAL A 396 23.69 -7.23 -3.90
N GLN A 397 22.84 -6.35 -3.38
CA GLN A 397 23.06 -5.60 -2.13
C GLN A 397 22.38 -6.24 -0.92
#